data_AF-A0A353U169-F1
#
_entry.id   AF-A0A353U169-F1
#
_cell.length_a   1.000
_cell.length_b   1.000
_cell.length_c   1.000
_cell.angle_alpha   90.00
_cell.angle_beta   90.00
_cell.angle_gamma   90.00
#
_symmetry.space_group_name_H-M   'P 1'
#
loop_
_entity.id
_entity.type
_entity.pdbx_description
1 polymer ?
#
loop_
_entity_poly.entity_id
_entity_poly.type
_entity_poly.pdbx_seq_one_letter_code
_entity_poly.pdbx_strand_id
1 'polypeptide(L)'
;MSPEKIVPDVMMSVAMTEYPYSSEVDNLINQMFFEGKTRYFVKQMMPDIADTTLFDFTGAELAWVQNHEKMMWQYIVEKKHLFASDRMTLQRYVGKSPFSYHFGQESPGGAAIYVGYRIVESFMKRNPETTLSQLMEMNDGNRFLS
;
A
#
# COMPACT_ATOMS: atom_id res chain seq x y z
N MET A 1 -13.85 16.49 -7.16
CA MET A 1 -14.15 15.49 -6.13
C MET A 1 -15.43 14.77 -6.54
N SER A 2 -15.39 13.45 -6.68
CA SER A 2 -16.59 12.63 -6.89
C SER A 2 -17.24 12.38 -5.52
N PRO A 3 -18.58 12.47 -5.36
CA PRO A 3 -19.24 12.31 -4.07
C PRO A 3 -18.89 11.02 -3.32
N GLU A 4 -18.67 9.93 -4.08
CA GLU A 4 -18.31 8.61 -3.55
C GLU A 4 -16.93 8.55 -2.88
N LYS A 5 -16.06 9.54 -3.13
CA LYS A 5 -14.71 9.61 -2.55
C LYS A 5 -14.63 10.39 -1.25
N ILE A 6 -15.69 11.12 -0.87
CA ILE A 6 -15.67 11.96 0.33
C ILE A 6 -15.42 11.10 1.59
N VAL A 7 -16.18 10.02 1.78
CA VAL A 7 -16.04 9.18 2.98
C VAL A 7 -14.69 8.43 3.00
N PRO A 8 -14.24 7.78 1.91
CA PRO A 8 -12.91 7.17 1.85
C PRO A 8 -11.78 8.17 2.13
N ASP A 9 -11.84 9.37 1.55
CA ASP A 9 -10.83 10.41 1.75
C ASP A 9 -10.77 10.88 3.21
N VAL A 10 -11.93 11.01 3.86
CA VAL A 10 -12.01 11.32 5.30
C VAL A 10 -11.43 10.19 6.14
N MET A 11 -11.77 8.93 5.87
CA MET A 11 -11.23 7.77 6.60
C MET A 11 -9.71 7.66 6.42
N MET A 12 -9.20 7.91 5.21
CA MET A 12 -7.78 7.96 4.95
C MET A 12 -7.11 9.09 5.73
N SER A 13 -7.74 10.27 5.78
CA SER A 13 -7.23 11.44 6.52
C SER A 13 -7.18 11.17 8.02
N VAL A 14 -8.21 10.51 8.58
CA VAL A 14 -8.22 10.07 9.99
C VAL A 14 -7.08 9.10 10.24
N ALA A 15 -6.92 8.07 9.39
CA ALA A 15 -5.85 7.09 9.55
C ALA A 15 -4.45 7.75 9.55
N MET A 16 -4.21 8.69 8.63
CA MET A 16 -2.92 9.38 8.51
C MET A 16 -2.66 10.41 9.61
N THR A 17 -3.71 10.95 10.22
CA THR A 17 -3.61 11.95 11.30
C THR A 17 -3.38 11.28 12.64
N GLU A 18 -4.13 10.22 12.94
CA GLU A 18 -4.00 9.47 14.21
C GLU A 18 -2.78 8.55 14.21
N TYR A 19 -2.41 8.02 13.03
CA TYR A 19 -1.27 7.12 12.86
C TYR A 19 -0.33 7.68 11.79
N PRO A 20 0.39 8.78 12.06
CA PRO A 20 1.33 9.35 11.11
C PRO A 20 2.49 8.39 10.84
N TYR A 21 3.09 8.51 9.66
CA TYR A 21 4.27 7.72 9.33
C TYR A 21 5.44 8.11 10.26
N SER A 22 5.89 7.15 11.08
CA SER A 22 6.93 7.35 12.09
C SER A 22 7.95 6.21 12.14
N SER A 23 8.27 5.62 10.98
CA SER A 23 9.29 4.57 10.90
C SER A 23 10.68 5.12 11.25
N GLU A 24 11.48 4.37 12.02
CA GLU A 24 12.88 4.71 12.31
C GLU A 24 13.74 4.74 11.04
N VAL A 25 13.41 3.86 10.08
CA VAL A 25 14.10 3.75 8.79
C VAL A 25 13.12 4.06 7.69
N ASP A 26 13.37 5.14 6.94
CA ASP A 26 12.57 5.48 5.76
C ASP A 26 13.05 4.70 4.54
N ASN A 27 12.47 3.52 4.32
CA ASN A 27 12.78 2.65 3.20
C ASN A 27 11.52 2.13 2.50
N LEU A 28 11.69 1.46 1.36
CA LEU A 28 10.57 1.07 0.52
C LEU A 28 9.58 0.15 1.23
N ILE A 29 10.07 -0.85 1.97
CA ILE A 29 9.19 -1.78 2.69
C ILE A 29 8.36 -1.06 3.74
N ASN A 30 8.93 -0.10 4.48
CA ASN A 30 8.20 0.67 5.48
C ASN A 30 7.16 1.60 4.86
N GLN A 31 7.46 2.21 3.71
CA GLN A 31 6.47 3.01 2.97
C GLN A 31 5.34 2.16 2.40
N MET A 32 5.67 1.04 1.74
CA MET A 32 4.66 0.09 1.24
C MET A 32 3.79 -0.43 2.37
N PHE A 33 4.38 -0.74 3.53
CA PHE A 33 3.66 -1.20 4.69
C PHE A 33 2.73 -0.12 5.23
N PHE A 34 3.22 1.11 5.39
CA PHE A 34 2.42 2.24 5.84
C PHE A 34 1.21 2.51 4.93
N GLU A 35 1.45 2.59 3.63
CA GLU A 35 0.40 2.79 2.62
C GLU A 35 -0.56 1.59 2.54
N GLY A 36 -0.06 0.38 2.80
CA GLY A 36 -0.87 -0.84 2.86
C GLY A 36 -1.80 -0.88 4.08
N LYS A 37 -1.29 -0.56 5.27
CA LYS A 37 -2.08 -0.61 6.52
C LYS A 37 -3.14 0.47 6.58
N THR A 38 -2.88 1.67 6.04
CA THR A 38 -3.88 2.74 5.95
C THR A 38 -5.03 2.34 5.03
N ARG A 39 -4.76 1.70 3.88
CA ARG A 39 -5.81 1.16 3.01
C ARG A 39 -6.55 -0.01 3.63
N TYR A 40 -5.85 -0.88 4.36
CA TYR A 40 -6.49 -1.94 5.13
C TYR A 40 -7.46 -1.35 6.17
N PHE A 41 -7.05 -0.32 6.90
CA PHE A 41 -7.92 0.40 7.82
C PHE A 41 -9.18 0.95 7.13
N VAL A 42 -9.03 1.65 6.00
CA VAL A 42 -10.18 2.17 5.24
C VAL A 42 -11.11 1.02 4.81
N LYS A 43 -10.56 -0.10 4.34
CA LYS A 43 -11.36 -1.28 3.96
C LYS A 43 -12.10 -1.89 5.15
N GLN A 44 -11.50 -1.91 6.35
CA GLN A 44 -12.19 -2.38 7.56
C GLN A 44 -13.30 -1.42 8.02
N MET A 45 -13.10 -0.10 7.85
CA MET A 45 -14.12 0.91 8.19
C MET A 45 -15.23 0.97 7.13
N MET A 46 -14.93 0.59 5.89
CA MET A 46 -15.85 0.61 4.76
C MET A 46 -15.78 -0.70 3.97
N PRO A 47 -16.36 -1.80 4.49
CA PRO A 47 -16.22 -3.14 3.87
C PRO A 47 -16.69 -3.20 2.40
N ASP A 48 -17.71 -2.41 2.06
CA ASP A 48 -18.34 -2.38 0.74
C ASP A 48 -17.65 -1.43 -0.26
N ILE A 49 -16.57 -0.75 0.14
CA ILE A 49 -15.82 0.12 -0.78
C ILE A 49 -15.26 -0.71 -1.94
N ALA A 50 -15.48 -0.24 -3.17
CA ALA A 50 -14.88 -0.84 -4.35
C ALA A 50 -13.35 -0.65 -4.31
N ASP A 51 -12.60 -1.67 -4.70
CA ASP A 51 -11.13 -1.61 -4.70
C ASP A 51 -10.61 -0.54 -5.68
N THR A 52 -11.31 -0.31 -6.78
CA THR A 52 -11.04 0.82 -7.70
C THR A 52 -11.08 2.17 -6.98
N THR A 53 -12.03 2.35 -6.06
CA THR A 53 -12.14 3.56 -5.24
C THR A 53 -11.08 3.58 -4.14
N LEU A 54 -10.79 2.44 -3.51
CA LEU A 54 -9.79 2.34 -2.43
C LEU A 54 -8.36 2.67 -2.91
N PHE A 55 -8.01 2.27 -4.14
CA PHE A 55 -6.67 2.46 -4.70
C PHE A 55 -6.57 3.61 -5.71
N ASP A 56 -7.67 4.32 -5.98
CA ASP A 56 -7.76 5.30 -7.08
C ASP A 56 -7.39 4.71 -8.46
N PHE A 57 -7.72 3.45 -8.69
CA PHE A 57 -7.47 2.75 -9.96
C PHE A 57 -8.74 2.69 -10.82
N THR A 58 -8.55 2.80 -12.13
CA THR A 58 -9.53 2.33 -13.10
C THR A 58 -9.68 0.81 -13.03
N GLY A 59 -10.77 0.26 -13.57
CA GLY A 59 -10.95 -1.20 -13.61
C GLY A 59 -9.82 -1.93 -14.36
N ALA A 60 -9.26 -1.31 -15.41
CA ALA A 60 -8.15 -1.87 -16.17
C ALA A 60 -6.85 -1.87 -15.35
N GLU A 61 -6.56 -0.78 -14.65
CA GLU A 61 -5.39 -0.68 -13.76
C GLU A 61 -5.49 -1.67 -12.58
N LEU A 62 -6.68 -1.83 -12.00
CA LEU A 62 -6.93 -2.82 -10.95
C LEU A 62 -6.68 -4.25 -11.46
N ALA A 63 -7.23 -4.59 -12.63
CA ALA A 63 -6.98 -5.89 -13.25
C ALA A 63 -5.49 -6.10 -13.56
N TRP A 64 -4.78 -5.05 -13.97
CA TRP A 64 -3.35 -5.11 -14.24
C TRP A 64 -2.56 -5.44 -12.97
N VAL A 65 -2.78 -4.73 -11.86
CA VAL A 65 -2.03 -4.99 -10.60
C VAL A 65 -2.34 -6.36 -10.03
N GLN A 66 -3.57 -6.85 -10.18
CA GLN A 66 -3.96 -8.20 -9.77
C GLN A 66 -3.21 -9.28 -10.57
N ASN A 67 -3.12 -9.11 -11.89
CA ASN A 67 -2.43 -10.06 -12.77
C ASN A 67 -0.90 -10.03 -12.62
N HIS A 68 -0.34 -8.91 -12.16
CA HIS A 68 1.10 -8.69 -12.09
C HIS A 68 1.66 -8.63 -10.66
N GLU A 69 0.84 -8.91 -9.63
CA GLU A 69 1.24 -8.84 -8.21
C GLU A 69 2.54 -9.60 -7.94
N LYS A 70 2.63 -10.86 -8.42
CA LYS A 70 3.82 -11.70 -8.24
C LYS A 70 5.05 -11.13 -8.94
N MET A 71 4.89 -10.63 -10.16
CA MET A 71 5.99 -10.04 -10.94
C MET A 71 6.52 -8.78 -10.24
N MET A 72 5.63 -7.91 -9.76
CA MET A 72 6.01 -6.71 -9.01
C MET A 72 6.80 -7.05 -7.75
N TRP A 73 6.31 -8.01 -6.95
CA TRP A 73 7.00 -8.47 -5.75
C TRP A 73 8.38 -9.05 -6.06
N GLN A 74 8.46 -9.95 -7.06
CA GLN A 74 9.73 -10.55 -7.50
C GLN A 74 10.73 -9.47 -7.92
N TYR A 75 10.30 -8.50 -8.73
CA TYR A 75 11.16 -7.42 -9.16
C TYR A 75 11.73 -6.62 -7.98
N ILE A 76 10.89 -6.24 -7.00
CA ILE A 76 11.33 -5.46 -5.83
C ILE A 76 12.40 -6.24 -5.04
N VAL A 77 12.18 -7.54 -4.85
CA VAL A 77 13.10 -8.43 -4.12
C VAL A 77 14.40 -8.65 -4.90
N GLU A 78 14.33 -8.98 -6.19
CA GLU A 78 15.49 -9.25 -7.05
C GLU A 78 16.40 -8.04 -7.19
N LYS A 79 15.80 -6.84 -7.29
CA LYS A 79 16.55 -5.58 -7.33
C LYS A 79 17.03 -5.12 -5.96
N LYS A 80 16.72 -5.85 -4.89
CA LYS A 80 17.05 -5.51 -3.49
C LYS A 80 16.52 -4.13 -3.09
N HIS A 81 15.41 -3.69 -3.70
CA HIS A 81 14.85 -2.36 -3.48
C HIS A 81 14.02 -2.27 -2.19
N LEU A 82 13.65 -3.40 -1.56
CA LEU A 82 12.91 -3.39 -0.28
C LEU A 82 13.53 -2.48 0.77
N PHE A 83 14.87 -2.49 0.86
CA PHE A 83 15.62 -1.72 1.85
C PHE A 83 16.22 -0.44 1.27
N ALA A 84 15.86 -0.07 0.03
CA ALA A 84 16.30 1.20 -0.55
C ALA A 84 15.64 2.36 0.20
N SER A 85 16.43 3.37 0.55
CA SER A 85 16.02 4.57 1.28
C SER A 85 16.24 5.86 0.48
N ASP A 86 16.69 5.75 -0.78
CA ASP A 86 16.86 6.94 -1.61
C ASP A 86 15.50 7.45 -2.08
N ARG A 87 15.26 8.75 -1.87
CA ARG A 87 13.96 9.39 -2.13
C ARG A 87 13.45 9.20 -3.55
N MET A 88 14.36 9.14 -4.52
CA MET A 88 13.99 8.98 -5.93
C MET A 88 13.42 7.58 -6.19
N THR A 89 14.05 6.53 -5.67
CA THR A 89 13.52 5.15 -5.76
C THR A 89 12.19 5.04 -5.03
N LEU A 90 12.08 5.57 -3.82
CA LEU A 90 10.84 5.56 -3.04
C LEU A 90 9.68 6.20 -3.83
N GLN A 91 9.90 7.43 -4.34
CA GLN A 91 8.90 8.14 -5.13
C GLN A 91 8.50 7.40 -6.41
N ARG A 92 9.42 6.65 -7.04
CA ARG A 92 9.12 5.84 -8.23
C ARG A 92 8.23 4.63 -7.95
N TYR A 93 8.15 4.17 -6.72
CA TYR A 93 7.32 3.03 -6.31
C TYR A 93 5.96 3.45 -5.74
N VAL A 94 5.96 4.33 -4.74
CA VAL A 94 4.74 4.69 -3.99
C VAL A 94 4.25 6.11 -4.28
N GLY A 95 5.04 6.92 -4.97
CA GLY A 95 4.65 8.29 -5.32
C GLY A 95 3.54 8.35 -6.37
N LYS A 96 2.82 9.48 -6.39
CA LYS A 96 1.84 9.79 -7.44
C LYS A 96 2.56 9.96 -8.78
N SER A 97 2.16 9.15 -9.75
CA SER A 97 2.74 9.09 -11.10
C SER A 97 1.68 8.55 -12.07
N PRO A 98 1.73 8.86 -13.38
CA PRO A 98 0.86 8.20 -14.36
C PRO A 98 1.14 6.69 -14.48
N PHE A 99 2.36 6.23 -14.17
CA PHE A 99 2.73 4.82 -14.15
C PHE A 99 3.83 4.54 -13.13
N SER A 100 3.97 3.30 -12.67
CA SER A 100 5.09 2.87 -11.83
C SER A 100 6.33 2.61 -12.70
N TYR A 101 7.34 3.47 -12.57
CA TYR A 101 8.53 3.49 -13.45
C TYR A 101 9.20 2.12 -13.63
N HIS A 102 9.28 1.35 -12.54
CA HIS A 102 9.94 0.05 -12.52
C HIS A 102 9.12 -1.10 -13.13
N PHE A 103 7.82 -0.90 -13.37
CA PHE A 103 6.89 -1.94 -13.82
C PHE A 103 6.38 -1.73 -15.24
N GLY A 104 6.85 -0.67 -15.92
CA GLY A 104 6.48 -0.35 -17.29
C GLY A 104 5.29 0.62 -17.39
N GLN A 105 5.07 1.15 -18.60
CA GLN A 105 4.07 2.20 -18.85
C GLN A 105 2.61 1.71 -18.71
N GLU A 106 2.38 0.40 -18.77
CA GLU A 106 1.06 -0.19 -18.57
C GLU A 106 0.67 -0.32 -17.10
N SER A 107 1.64 -0.16 -16.18
CA SER A 107 1.37 -0.22 -14.75
C SER A 107 0.72 1.08 -14.27
N PRO A 108 -0.25 1.03 -13.35
CA PRO A 108 -0.73 2.24 -12.71
C PRO A 108 0.35 2.86 -11.81
N GLY A 109 0.24 4.17 -11.58
CA GLY A 109 0.98 4.83 -10.51
C GLY A 109 0.68 4.22 -9.15
N GLY A 110 1.69 4.12 -8.29
CA GLY A 110 1.51 3.56 -6.95
C GLY A 110 1.23 2.05 -6.94
N ALA A 111 1.55 1.30 -7.99
CA ALA A 111 1.29 -0.14 -8.01
C ALA A 111 2.00 -0.91 -6.86
N ALA A 112 3.11 -0.39 -6.32
CA ALA A 112 3.77 -0.96 -5.14
C ALA A 112 2.92 -0.85 -3.86
N ILE A 113 2.03 0.14 -3.77
CA ILE A 113 1.10 0.28 -2.66
C ILE A 113 0.11 -0.88 -2.65
N TYR A 114 -0.39 -1.30 -3.81
CA TYR A 114 -1.26 -2.47 -3.91
C TYR A 114 -0.54 -3.70 -3.35
N VAL A 115 0.71 -3.93 -3.72
CA VAL A 115 1.54 -5.02 -3.16
C VAL A 115 1.67 -4.87 -1.63
N GLY A 116 1.93 -3.67 -1.12
CA GLY A 116 1.97 -3.37 0.32
C GLY A 116 0.67 -3.73 1.03
N TYR A 117 -0.48 -3.37 0.46
CA TYR A 117 -1.80 -3.77 0.98
C TYR A 117 -1.99 -5.29 1.01
N ARG A 118 -1.60 -6.01 -0.04
CA ARG A 118 -1.72 -7.48 -0.11
C ARG A 118 -0.86 -8.18 0.94
N ILE A 119 0.31 -7.62 1.24
CA ILE A 119 1.19 -8.07 2.33
C ILE A 119 0.48 -7.92 3.68
N VAL A 120 -0.10 -6.74 3.94
CA VAL A 120 -0.85 -6.46 5.18
C VAL A 120 -2.06 -7.39 5.31
N GLU A 121 -2.84 -7.53 4.25
CA GLU A 121 -4.00 -8.43 4.23
C GLU A 121 -3.59 -9.88 4.54
N SER A 122 -2.50 -10.34 3.93
CA SER A 122 -1.97 -11.68 4.16
C SER A 122 -1.47 -11.89 5.58
N PHE A 123 -0.84 -10.88 6.18
CA PHE A 123 -0.40 -10.92 7.56
C PHE A 123 -1.58 -10.97 8.54
N MET A 124 -2.60 -10.13 8.37
CA MET A 124 -3.79 -10.14 9.23
C MET A 124 -4.55 -11.48 9.13
N LYS A 125 -4.57 -12.10 7.95
CA LYS A 125 -5.12 -13.46 7.78
C LYS A 125 -4.33 -14.54 8.53
N ARG A 126 -3.02 -14.38 8.66
CA ARG A 126 -2.14 -15.32 9.39
C ARG A 126 -2.13 -15.09 10.91
N ASN A 127 -2.47 -13.88 11.36
CA ASN A 127 -2.44 -13.47 12.77
C ASN A 127 -3.82 -12.96 13.21
N PRO A 128 -4.84 -13.85 13.30
CA PRO A 128 -6.23 -13.45 13.61
C PRO A 128 -6.41 -12.83 15.00
N GLU A 129 -5.43 -12.99 15.90
CA GLU A 129 -5.38 -12.34 17.22
C GLU A 129 -4.92 -10.88 17.17
N THR A 130 -4.29 -10.45 16.07
CA THR A 130 -3.87 -9.07 15.90
C THR A 130 -5.08 -8.19 15.63
N THR A 131 -5.29 -7.20 16.49
CA THR A 131 -6.37 -6.22 16.33
C THR A 131 -6.00 -5.13 15.32
N LEU A 132 -7.01 -4.44 14.78
CA LEU A 132 -6.78 -3.31 13.88
C LEU A 132 -5.95 -2.19 14.54
N SER A 133 -6.17 -1.89 15.83
CA SER A 133 -5.37 -0.88 16.55
C SER A 133 -3.90 -1.29 16.62
N GLN A 134 -3.63 -2.55 16.96
CA GLN A 134 -2.26 -3.07 17.00
C GLN A 134 -1.59 -2.98 15.64
N LEU A 135 -2.30 -3.32 14.54
CA LEU A 135 -1.77 -3.14 13.18
C LEU A 135 -1.43 -1.67 12.89
N MET A 136 -2.29 -0.74 13.27
CA MET A 136 -2.08 0.69 12.99
C MET A 136 -0.92 1.28 13.80
N GLU A 137 -0.67 0.78 15.01
CA GLU A 137 0.47 1.15 15.86
C GLU A 137 1.80 0.51 15.42
N MET A 138 1.78 -0.52 14.56
CA MET A 138 3.01 -1.13 14.02
C MET A 138 3.70 -0.16 13.06
N ASN A 139 4.95 0.19 13.36
CA ASN A 139 5.76 1.11 12.55
C ASN A 139 6.94 0.42 11.84
N ASP A 140 7.14 -0.87 12.08
CA ASP A 140 8.22 -1.66 11.49
C ASP A 140 7.67 -2.64 10.44
N GLY A 141 7.88 -2.33 9.16
CA GLY A 141 7.51 -3.15 8.02
C GLY A 141 8.33 -4.44 7.89
N ASN A 142 9.47 -4.57 8.58
CA ASN A 142 10.25 -5.82 8.57
C ASN A 142 9.51 -6.98 9.22
N ARG A 143 8.55 -6.70 10.12
CA ARG A 143 7.73 -7.72 10.78
C ARG A 143 6.89 -8.57 9.82
N PHE A 144 6.67 -8.10 8.59
CA PHE A 144 5.91 -8.85 7.57
C PHE A 144 6.76 -9.85 6.79
N LEU A 145 8.09 -9.73 6.88
CA LEU A 145 9.03 -10.68 6.29
C LEU A 145 9.31 -11.89 7.21
N SER A 146 8.78 -11.86 8.44
CA SER A 146 8.87 -12.93 9.45
C SER A 146 7.73 -13.92 9.28
#